data_AF-A0A9X2VZD8-F1
#
_entry.id   AF-A0A9X2VZD8-F1
#
_cell.length_a   1.000
_cell.length_b   1.000
_cell.length_c   1.000
_cell.angle_alpha   90.00
_cell.angle_beta   90.00
_cell.angle_gamma   90.00
#
_symmetry.space_group_name_H-M   'P 1'
#
loop_
_entity.id
_entity.type
_entity.pdbx_description
1 polymer ?
#
loop_
_entity_poly.entity_id
_entity_poly.type
_entity_poly.pdbx_seq_one_letter_code
_entity_poly.pdbx_strand_id
1 'polypeptide(L)'
;MHPAVEGEAGAPPIDPPEGECWLVAAGATGAFAGQEGNLAIRQSGEWVFVAARDGTRIYDRATGQFLLFNGAWQRESAIAAPAGGQTIDTEARAAIGELIGALTRCGILPRN
;
A
#
# COMPACT_ATOMS: atom_id res chain seq x y z
N MET A 1 -6.20 3.22 17.47
CA MET A 1 -5.28 2.51 16.56
C MET A 1 -5.58 2.98 15.15
N HIS A 2 -4.61 3.53 14.43
CA HIS A 2 -4.77 3.82 13.00
C HIS A 2 -4.34 2.57 12.23
N PRO A 3 -5.15 2.04 11.31
CA PRO A 3 -4.81 0.83 10.57
C PRO A 3 -3.73 1.18 9.55
N ALA A 4 -2.49 0.84 9.86
CA ALA A 4 -1.33 1.02 8.98
C ALA A 4 -0.55 -0.30 8.92
N VAL A 5 0.01 -0.60 7.75
CA VAL A 5 0.92 -1.71 7.52
C VAL A 5 2.31 -1.17 7.20
N GLU A 6 3.34 -1.92 7.54
CA GLU A 6 4.72 -1.61 7.17
C GLU A 6 4.96 -1.80 5.67
N GLY A 7 4.23 -2.74 5.06
CA GLY A 7 4.23 -3.01 3.64
C GLY A 7 3.46 -4.29 3.32
N GLU A 8 3.74 -4.83 2.14
CA GLU A 8 3.23 -6.13 1.70
C GLU A 8 4.37 -7.15 1.62
N ALA A 9 4.19 -8.34 2.20
CA ALA A 9 5.24 -9.35 2.29
C ALA A 9 4.70 -10.77 2.06
N GLY A 10 5.44 -11.57 1.28
CA GLY A 10 5.14 -13.00 1.02
C GLY A 10 5.75 -13.97 2.03
N ALA A 11 6.51 -13.46 3.00
CA ALA A 11 7.02 -14.24 4.12
C ALA A 11 7.09 -13.32 5.35
N PRO A 12 6.99 -13.88 6.57
CA PRO A 12 7.23 -13.10 7.79
C PRO A 12 8.62 -12.44 7.75
N PRO A 13 8.73 -11.15 8.09
CA PRO A 13 10.02 -10.52 8.33
C PRO A 13 10.81 -11.28 9.41
N ILE A 14 12.13 -11.11 9.40
CA ILE A 14 13.01 -11.64 10.44
C ILE A 14 12.96 -10.69 11.64
N ASP A 15 12.80 -11.25 12.84
CA ASP A 15 12.74 -10.53 14.12
C ASP A 15 11.80 -9.30 14.13
N PRO A 16 10.53 -9.45 13.71
CA PRO A 16 9.57 -8.35 13.66
C PRO A 16 9.27 -7.82 15.08
N PRO A 17 9.41 -6.51 15.32
CA PRO A 17 8.93 -5.86 16.52
C PRO A 17 7.46 -6.17 16.82
N GLU A 18 7.15 -6.25 18.10
CA GLU A 18 5.78 -6.38 18.58
C GLU A 18 4.90 -5.21 18.08
N GLY A 19 3.71 -5.53 17.57
CA GLY A 19 2.77 -4.57 17.03
C GLY A 19 2.96 -4.23 15.55
N GLU A 20 3.99 -4.76 14.88
CA GLU A 20 4.10 -4.64 13.42
C GLU A 20 2.91 -5.28 12.71
N CYS A 21 2.44 -4.61 11.66
CA CYS A 21 1.34 -5.08 10.84
C CYS A 21 1.78 -5.14 9.38
N TRP A 22 1.48 -6.24 8.71
CA TRP A 22 1.87 -6.50 7.34
C TRP A 22 0.66 -6.93 6.52
N LEU A 23 0.59 -6.51 5.27
CA LEU A 23 -0.31 -7.13 4.30
C LEU A 23 0.34 -8.40 3.76
N VAL A 24 -0.33 -9.54 3.87
CA VAL A 24 0.22 -10.81 3.35
C VAL A 24 0.07 -10.86 1.83
N ALA A 25 1.19 -10.95 1.13
CA ALA A 25 1.25 -11.01 -0.33
C ALA A 25 0.74 -12.36 -0.87
N ALA A 26 0.36 -12.40 -2.15
CA ALA A 26 0.03 -13.66 -2.82
C ALA A 26 1.24 -14.63 -2.85
N GLY A 27 0.97 -15.94 -2.75
CA GLY A 27 2.02 -16.97 -2.74
C GLY A 27 2.83 -16.98 -1.45
N ALA A 28 2.16 -16.76 -0.32
CA ALA A 28 2.83 -16.57 0.95
C ALA A 28 3.46 -17.88 1.47
N THR A 29 4.51 -17.74 2.26
CA THR A 29 5.32 -18.85 2.78
C THR A 29 5.55 -18.72 4.28
N GLY A 30 6.10 -19.77 4.90
CA GLY A 30 6.36 -19.78 6.35
C GLY A 30 5.07 -19.59 7.14
N ALA A 31 5.11 -18.75 8.19
CA ALA A 31 3.92 -18.48 9.01
C ALA A 31 2.82 -17.73 8.25
N PHE A 32 3.11 -17.11 7.10
CA PHE A 32 2.13 -16.41 6.28
C PHE A 32 1.42 -17.33 5.28
N ALA A 33 1.86 -18.58 5.10
CA ALA A 33 1.28 -19.49 4.12
C ALA A 33 -0.24 -19.70 4.36
N GLY A 34 -1.05 -19.51 3.30
CA GLY A 34 -2.50 -19.65 3.37
C GLY A 34 -3.23 -18.45 3.99
N GLN A 35 -2.53 -17.35 4.25
CA GLN A 35 -3.09 -16.11 4.82
C GLN A 35 -3.06 -14.94 3.83
N GLU A 36 -2.94 -15.22 2.53
CA GLU A 36 -2.87 -14.21 1.47
C GLU A 36 -4.04 -13.21 1.56
N GLY A 37 -3.72 -11.91 1.47
CA GLY A 37 -4.70 -10.83 1.56
C GLY A 37 -5.15 -10.47 2.97
N ASN A 38 -4.80 -11.25 4.00
CA ASN A 38 -5.05 -10.88 5.40
C ASN A 38 -4.01 -9.88 5.91
N LEU A 39 -4.40 -9.17 6.97
CA LEU A 39 -3.46 -8.38 7.76
C LEU A 39 -2.82 -9.30 8.80
N ALA A 40 -1.49 -9.39 8.80
CA ALA A 40 -0.70 -10.13 9.78
C ALA A 40 -0.15 -9.15 10.83
N ILE A 41 -0.56 -9.32 12.09
CA ILE A 41 -0.16 -8.47 13.21
C ILE A 41 0.75 -9.28 14.12
N ARG A 42 1.93 -8.75 14.42
CA ARG A 42 2.86 -9.35 15.38
C ARG A 42 2.32 -9.09 16.79
N GLN A 43 1.87 -10.14 17.47
CA GLN A 43 1.34 -10.01 18.83
C GLN A 43 1.74 -11.17 19.75
N SER A 44 2.27 -10.83 20.94
CA SER A 44 2.66 -11.72 22.03
C SER A 44 3.57 -12.86 21.57
N GLY A 45 4.51 -12.57 20.67
CA GLY A 45 5.40 -13.59 20.17
C GLY A 45 4.80 -14.49 19.08
N GLU A 46 3.57 -14.24 18.64
CA GLU A 46 2.88 -14.94 17.54
C GLU A 46 2.43 -14.01 16.41
N TRP A 47 1.92 -14.58 15.31
CA TRP A 47 1.24 -13.84 14.24
C TRP A 47 -0.26 -13.99 14.37
N VAL A 48 -0.97 -12.87 14.44
CA VAL A 48 -2.44 -12.81 14.42
C VAL A 48 -2.89 -12.34 13.05
N PHE A 49 -3.74 -13.13 12.39
CA PHE A 49 -4.24 -12.82 11.05
C PHE A 49 -5.67 -12.29 11.11
N VAL A 50 -5.92 -11.19 10.42
CA VAL A 50 -7.24 -10.55 10.34
C VAL A 50 -7.66 -10.43 8.88
N ALA A 51 -8.78 -11.06 8.52
CA ALA A 51 -9.36 -10.93 7.20
C ALA A 51 -9.93 -9.52 6.98
N ALA A 52 -9.57 -8.92 5.85
CA ALA A 52 -10.15 -7.66 5.42
C ALA A 52 -11.60 -7.84 4.97
N ARG A 53 -12.40 -6.79 5.15
CA ARG A 53 -13.78 -6.70 4.66
C ARG A 53 -13.92 -5.50 3.76
N ASP A 54 -14.91 -5.53 2.87
CA ASP A 54 -15.18 -4.41 1.99
C ASP A 54 -15.34 -3.10 2.77
N GLY A 55 -14.65 -2.06 2.31
CA GLY A 55 -14.57 -0.77 2.98
C GLY A 55 -13.40 -0.64 3.97
N THR A 56 -12.66 -1.71 4.26
CA THR A 56 -11.43 -1.62 5.06
C THR A 56 -10.43 -0.73 4.34
N ARG A 57 -9.90 0.27 5.05
CA ARG A 57 -8.83 1.14 4.56
C ARG A 57 -7.62 1.01 5.46
N ILE A 58 -6.46 0.82 4.86
CA ILE A 58 -5.17 0.79 5.56
C ILE A 58 -4.22 1.78 4.91
N TYR A 59 -3.31 2.34 5.68
CA TYR A 59 -2.18 3.10 5.15
C TYR A 59 -0.96 2.18 5.00
N ASP A 60 -0.44 2.04 3.79
CA ASP A 60 0.79 1.31 3.50
C ASP A 60 1.98 2.26 3.65
N ARG A 61 2.83 2.02 4.66
CA ARG A 61 3.99 2.86 4.94
C ARG A 61 5.09 2.75 3.90
N ALA A 62 5.24 1.59 3.26
CA ALA A 62 6.25 1.37 2.24
C ALA A 62 5.97 2.22 0.99
N THR A 63 4.71 2.27 0.56
CA THR A 63 4.30 3.06 -0.63
C THR A 63 3.82 4.47 -0.28
N GLY A 64 3.46 4.73 0.97
CA GLY A 64 2.92 6.01 1.42
C GLY A 64 1.50 6.28 0.93
N GLN A 65 0.74 5.24 0.58
CA GLN A 65 -0.61 5.34 0.03
C GLN A 65 -1.65 4.59 0.89
N PHE A 66 -2.91 4.96 0.75
CA PHE A 66 -4.03 4.21 1.31
C PHE A 66 -4.44 3.10 0.36
N LEU A 67 -4.67 1.91 0.90
CA LEU A 67 -5.28 0.78 0.20
C LEU A 67 -6.72 0.62 0.68
N LEU A 68 -7.63 0.41 -0.27
CA LEU A 68 -9.05 0.10 -0.01
C LEU A 68 -9.29 -1.37 -0.34
N PHE A 69 -9.84 -2.12 0.60
CA PHE A 69 -10.34 -3.46 0.30
C PHE A 69 -11.75 -3.37 -0.29
N ASN A 70 -11.93 -3.95 -1.48
CA ASN A 70 -13.22 -4.13 -2.16
C ASN A 70 -13.16 -5.42 -2.98
N GLY A 71 -13.44 -6.56 -2.36
CA GLY A 71 -13.19 -7.91 -2.87
C GLY A 71 -11.70 -8.30 -2.95
N ALA A 72 -10.83 -7.31 -3.19
CA ALA A 72 -9.37 -7.38 -3.13
C ALA A 72 -8.80 -6.01 -2.73
N TRP A 73 -7.55 -5.99 -2.29
CA TRP A 73 -6.83 -4.73 -2.02
C TRP A 73 -6.61 -3.94 -3.30
N GLN A 74 -7.15 -2.72 -3.32
CA GLN A 74 -6.98 -1.77 -4.41
C GLN A 74 -5.75 -0.90 -4.15
N ARG A 75 -4.92 -0.76 -5.18
CA ARG A 75 -3.66 -0.03 -5.18
C ARG A 75 -3.55 0.75 -6.48
N GLU A 76 -3.20 2.02 -6.39
CA GLU A 76 -2.85 2.79 -7.57
C GLU A 76 -1.37 2.65 -7.90
N SER A 77 -1.05 2.78 -9.18
CA SER A 77 0.33 2.84 -9.67
C SER A 77 0.81 4.28 -9.72
N ALA A 78 2.12 4.48 -9.64
CA ALA A 78 2.70 5.79 -9.87
C ALA A 78 2.33 6.30 -11.28
N ILE A 79 1.96 7.58 -11.36
CA ILE A 79 1.66 8.24 -12.64
C ILE A 79 2.86 9.11 -13.00
N ALA A 80 3.50 8.82 -14.14
CA ALA A 80 4.57 9.66 -14.66
C ALA A 80 4.02 11.00 -15.18
N ALA A 81 4.76 12.08 -14.93
CA ALA A 81 4.44 13.38 -15.52
C ALA A 81 4.51 13.30 -17.06
N PRO A 82 3.64 14.03 -17.78
CA PRO A 82 3.61 13.98 -19.23
C PRO A 82 4.93 14.50 -19.83
N ALA A 83 5.65 13.63 -20.54
CA ALA A 83 6.93 13.93 -21.16
C ALA A 83 6.88 13.99 -22.71
N GLY A 84 5.77 13.58 -23.32
CA GLY A 84 5.61 13.51 -24.78
C GLY A 84 4.94 14.75 -25.41
N GLY A 85 4.57 14.60 -26.69
CA GLY A 85 3.83 15.60 -27.48
C GLY A 85 4.75 16.54 -28.28
N GLN A 86 4.39 16.80 -29.54
CA GLN A 86 5.13 17.75 -30.40
C GLN A 86 4.76 19.20 -30.12
N THR A 87 3.53 19.46 -29.70
CA THR A 87 3.09 20.77 -29.20
C THR A 87 2.94 20.67 -27.70
N ILE A 88 3.69 21.50 -26.97
CA ILE A 88 3.73 21.49 -25.51
C ILE A 88 3.03 22.76 -25.01
N ASP A 89 1.93 22.56 -24.29
CA ASP A 89 1.36 23.57 -23.42
C ASP A 89 2.06 23.46 -22.04
N THR A 90 2.85 24.47 -21.71
CA THR A 90 3.66 24.48 -20.48
C THR A 90 2.81 24.63 -19.23
N GLU A 91 1.75 25.43 -19.28
CA GLU A 91 0.88 25.69 -18.12
C GLU A 91 0.07 24.43 -17.79
N ALA A 92 -0.52 23.79 -18.80
CA ALA A 92 -1.24 22.54 -18.63
C ALA A 92 -0.31 21.43 -18.08
N ARG A 93 0.93 21.35 -18.57
CA ARG A 93 1.92 20.38 -18.08
C ARG A 93 2.28 20.60 -16.61
N ALA A 94 2.48 21.84 -16.21
CA ALA A 94 2.74 22.19 -14.83
C ALA A 94 1.56 21.79 -13.92
N ALA A 95 0.34 22.15 -14.31
CA ALA A 95 -0.88 21.82 -13.57
C ALA A 95 -1.06 20.30 -13.39
N ILE A 96 -0.81 19.49 -14.42
CA ILE A 96 -0.87 18.02 -14.31
C ILE A 96 0.18 17.50 -13.31
N GLY A 97 1.40 18.03 -13.35
CA GLY A 97 2.45 17.67 -12.39
C GLY A 97 2.06 18.01 -10.95
N GLU A 98 1.44 19.17 -10.73
CA GLU A 98 0.95 19.58 -9.41
C GLU A 98 -0.18 18.68 -8.90
N LEU A 99 -1.10 18.27 -9.78
CA LEU A 99 -2.17 17.32 -9.46
C LEU A 99 -1.60 15.96 -9.07
N ILE A 100 -0.65 15.40 -9.84
CA ILE A 100 0.04 14.16 -9.49
C ILE A 100 0.68 14.28 -8.10
N GLY A 101 1.42 15.37 -7.86
CA GLY A 101 2.05 15.62 -6.56
C GLY A 101 1.05 15.77 -5.41
N ALA A 102 -0.11 16.39 -5.64
CA ALA A 102 -1.18 16.51 -4.66
C ALA A 102 -1.77 15.14 -4.32
N LEU A 103 -2.04 14.30 -5.32
CA LEU A 103 -2.56 12.95 -5.13
C LEU A 103 -1.57 12.06 -4.36
N THR A 104 -0.27 12.17 -4.63
CA THR A 104 0.77 11.47 -3.84
C THR A 104 0.79 11.97 -2.39
N ARG A 105 0.69 13.28 -2.14
CA ARG A 105 0.66 13.83 -0.77
C ARG A 105 -0.59 13.43 0.01
N CYS A 106 -1.73 13.27 -0.66
CA CYS A 106 -2.95 12.73 -0.07
C CYS A 106 -2.91 11.21 0.15
N GLY A 107 -1.86 10.52 -0.29
CA GLY A 107 -1.73 9.06 -0.20
C GLY A 107 -2.68 8.32 -1.15
N ILE A 108 -3.08 8.93 -2.27
CA ILE A 108 -3.84 8.24 -3.32
C ILE A 108 -2.88 7.49 -4.25
N LEU A 109 -1.81 8.17 -4.67
CA LEU A 109 -0.73 7.59 -5.46
C LEU A 109 0.45 7.24 -4.54
N PRO A 110 1.30 6.26 -4.93
CA PRO A 110 2.48 5.94 -4.17
C PRO A 110 3.48 7.09 -4.22
N ARG A 111 4.37 7.13 -3.22
CA ARG A 111 5.57 7.98 -3.24
C ARG A 111 6.56 7.35 -4.22
N ASN A 112 7.08 8.18 -5.13
CA ASN A 112 8.14 7.81 -6.07
C ASN A 112 9.47 7.56 -5.34
#